data_AF-A0A9P7C1Q8-F1
#
_entry.id   AF-A0A9P7C1Q8-F1
#
_cell.length_a   1.000
_cell.length_b   1.000
_cell.length_c   1.000
_cell.angle_alpha   90.00
_cell.angle_beta   90.00
_cell.angle_gamma   90.00
#
_symmetry.space_group_name_H-M   'P 1'
#
loop_
_entity.id
_entity.type
_entity.pdbx_description
1 polymer ?
#
loop_
_entity_poly.entity_id
_entity_poly.type
_entity_poly.pdbx_seq_one_letter_code
_entity_poly.pdbx_strand_id
1 'polypeptide(L)'
;MREVSGPIVAIALVLCAVFVPMAFLSGVTGQFYKQFAVTIAISTVISAINSLTLSPALAARLLKAHGAPKDGPSRLIDRLFGWVFRPFNRFFKSSSEKYERGVARILGRRGAVWCRRASSRPRPRCT
;
A
#
# COMPACT_ATOMS: atom_id res chain seq x y z
N MET A 1 7.15 6.55 10.04
CA MET A 1 5.84 5.92 10.36
C MET A 1 4.62 6.79 10.07
N ARG A 2 4.67 8.12 10.22
CA ARG A 2 3.50 8.99 9.92
C ARG A 2 2.95 8.84 8.50
N GLU A 3 3.81 8.61 7.50
CA GLU A 3 3.38 8.44 6.10
C GLU A 3 2.65 7.11 5.82
N VAL A 4 2.94 6.06 6.59
CA VAL A 4 2.33 4.72 6.41
C VAL A 4 1.16 4.47 7.36
N SER A 5 1.07 5.20 8.47
CA SER A 5 -0.04 5.05 9.43
C SER A 5 -1.39 5.51 8.86
N GLY A 6 -1.40 6.54 8.02
CA GLY A 6 -2.61 7.05 7.36
C GLY A 6 -3.29 5.99 6.46
N PRO A 7 -2.56 5.38 5.52
CA PRO A 7 -3.08 4.28 4.70
C PRO A 7 -3.60 3.08 5.51
N ILE A 8 -2.92 2.69 6.60
CA ILE A 8 -3.33 1.55 7.43
C ILE A 8 -4.68 1.83 8.11
N VAL A 9 -4.85 3.02 8.71
CA VAL A 9 -6.12 3.42 9.32
C VAL A 9 -7.22 3.54 8.27
N ALA A 10 -6.92 4.05 7.07
CA ALA A 10 -7.87 4.15 5.97
C ALA A 10 -8.40 2.76 5.54
N ILE A 11 -7.52 1.77 5.35
CA ILE A 11 -7.92 0.42 4.97
C ILE A 11 -8.76 -0.24 6.08
N ALA A 12 -8.39 -0.06 7.36
CA ALA A 12 -9.17 -0.58 8.48
C ALA A 12 -10.60 -0.01 8.51
N LEU A 13 -10.75 1.31 8.31
CA LEU A 13 -12.06 1.97 8.23
C LEU A 13 -12.87 1.49 7.04
N VAL A 14 -12.25 1.30 5.87
CA VAL A 14 -12.91 0.74 4.68
C VAL A 14 -13.43 -0.66 4.95
N LEU A 15 -12.65 -1.52 5.62
CA LEU A 15 -13.08 -2.89 5.94
C LEU A 15 -14.24 -2.87 6.94
N CYS A 16 -14.21 -2.02 7.97
CA CYS A 16 -15.37 -1.81 8.84
C CYS A 16 -16.59 -1.34 8.05
N ALA A 17 -16.44 -0.39 7.12
CA ALA A 17 -17.54 0.13 6.31
C ALA A 17 -18.13 -0.91 5.35
N VAL A 18 -17.35 -1.89 4.88
CA VAL A 18 -17.84 -2.97 4.01
C VAL A 18 -18.48 -4.11 4.82
N PHE A 19 -17.90 -4.51 5.95
CA PHE A 19 -18.37 -5.68 6.70
C PHE A 19 -19.50 -5.38 7.71
N VAL A 20 -19.60 -4.15 8.23
CA VAL A 20 -20.71 -3.78 9.13
C VAL A 20 -22.07 -3.91 8.43
N PRO A 21 -22.28 -3.38 7.21
CA PRO A 21 -23.53 -3.56 6.46
C PRO A 21 -23.80 -5.03 6.09
N MET A 22 -22.75 -5.80 5.81
CA MET A 22 -22.87 -7.23 5.46
C MET A 22 -23.49 -8.07 6.59
N ALA A 23 -23.29 -7.68 7.85
CA ALA A 23 -23.87 -8.37 9.01
C ALA A 23 -25.39 -8.16 9.17
N PHE A 24 -25.97 -7.17 8.47
CA PHE A 24 -27.39 -6.84 8.50
C PHE A 24 -28.20 -7.46 7.35
N LEU A 25 -27.59 -8.25 6.47
CA LEU A 25 -28.34 -9.00 5.45
C LEU A 25 -29.24 -10.06 6.13
N SER A 26 -30.53 -9.99 5.85
CA SER A 26 -31.55 -10.92 6.34
C SER A 26 -31.90 -12.00 5.31
N GLY A 27 -32.27 -13.20 5.77
CA GLY A 27 -32.61 -14.37 4.95
C GLY A 27 -31.84 -15.64 5.33
N VAL A 28 -32.27 -16.80 4.83
CA VAL A 28 -31.61 -18.11 5.09
C VAL A 28 -30.18 -18.11 4.55
N THR A 29 -29.98 -17.55 3.36
CA THR A 29 -28.65 -17.32 2.77
C THR A 29 -27.87 -16.25 3.56
N GLY A 30 -28.57 -15.26 4.14
CA GLY A 30 -27.98 -14.19 4.95
C GLY A 30 -27.33 -14.68 6.25
N GLN A 31 -27.84 -15.76 6.86
CA GLN A 31 -27.21 -16.35 8.05
C GLN A 31 -25.81 -16.93 7.79
N PHE A 32 -25.61 -17.60 6.65
CA PHE A 32 -24.28 -18.11 6.25
C PHE A 32 -23.30 -16.96 5.98
N TYR A 33 -23.77 -15.92 5.28
CA TYR A 33 -22.97 -14.71 5.05
C TYR A 33 -22.65 -13.98 6.36
N LYS A 34 -23.56 -13.98 7.33
CA LYS A 34 -23.35 -13.34 8.63
C LYS A 34 -22.25 -14.01 9.43
N GLN A 35 -22.19 -15.34 9.46
CA GLN A 35 -21.11 -16.07 10.15
C GLN A 35 -19.75 -15.81 9.50
N PHE A 36 -19.68 -15.86 8.17
CA PHE A 36 -18.45 -15.57 7.42
C PHE A 36 -18.00 -14.10 7.58
N ALA A 37 -18.93 -13.16 7.43
CA ALA A 37 -18.65 -11.72 7.54
C ALA A 37 -18.21 -11.31 8.95
N VAL A 38 -18.84 -11.86 9.99
CA VAL A 38 -18.48 -11.56 11.38
C VAL A 38 -17.08 -12.06 11.71
N THR A 39 -16.70 -13.27 11.27
CA THR A 39 -15.34 -13.78 11.48
C THR A 39 -14.29 -12.90 10.80
N ILE A 40 -14.52 -12.53 9.53
CA ILE A 40 -13.58 -11.67 8.79
C ILE A 40 -13.49 -10.28 9.44
N ALA A 41 -14.62 -9.70 9.85
CA ALA A 41 -14.66 -8.42 10.53
C ALA A 41 -13.82 -8.45 11.82
N ILE A 42 -14.05 -9.44 12.68
CA ILE A 42 -13.33 -9.60 13.95
C ILE A 42 -11.83 -9.84 13.70
N SER A 43 -11.46 -10.76 12.81
CA SER A 43 -10.05 -11.02 12.46
C SER A 43 -9.35 -9.78 11.91
N THR A 44 -10.04 -9.00 11.09
CA THR A 44 -9.51 -7.76 10.51
C THR A 44 -9.29 -6.69 11.58
N VAL A 45 -10.25 -6.49 12.48
CA VAL A 45 -10.14 -5.49 13.57
C VAL A 45 -8.99 -5.84 14.50
N ILE A 46 -8.89 -7.10 14.94
CA ILE A 46 -7.80 -7.56 15.79
C ILE A 46 -6.45 -7.40 15.06
N SER A 47 -6.38 -7.76 13.77
CA SER A 47 -5.16 -7.58 12.96
C SER A 47 -4.77 -6.11 12.78
N ALA A 48 -5.73 -5.21 12.58
CA ALA A 48 -5.48 -3.78 12.44
C ALA A 48 -4.90 -3.17 13.72
N ILE A 49 -5.47 -3.50 14.88
CA ILE A 49 -4.94 -3.08 16.20
C ILE A 49 -3.52 -3.62 16.39
N ASN A 50 -3.32 -4.89 16.06
CA ASN A 50 -2.02 -5.54 16.15
C ASN A 50 -1.00 -4.89 15.21
N SER A 51 -1.36 -4.58 13.98
CA SER A 51 -0.48 -3.96 12.99
C SER A 51 -0.09 -2.53 13.39
N LEU A 52 -1.02 -1.73 13.90
CA LEU A 52 -0.75 -0.35 14.35
C LEU A 52 0.13 -0.30 15.61
N THR A 53 0.17 -1.38 16.40
CA THR A 53 0.92 -1.42 17.66
C THR A 53 2.25 -2.17 17.51
N LEU A 54 2.21 -3.39 16.97
CA LEU A 54 3.39 -4.23 16.75
C LEU A 54 4.20 -3.81 15.51
N SER A 55 3.61 -3.33 14.40
CA SER A 55 4.44 -2.91 13.25
C SER A 55 5.37 -1.73 13.56
N PRO A 56 4.96 -0.66 14.27
CA PRO A 56 5.92 0.37 14.69
C PRO A 56 6.91 -0.13 15.73
N ALA A 57 6.50 -1.01 16.65
CA ALA A 57 7.40 -1.58 17.65
C ALA A 57 8.48 -2.50 17.04
N LEU A 58 8.09 -3.37 16.10
CA LEU A 58 9.01 -4.23 15.35
C LEU A 58 9.85 -3.44 14.36
N ALA A 59 9.30 -2.44 13.66
CA ALA A 59 10.12 -1.58 12.81
C ALA A 59 11.13 -0.79 13.65
N ALA A 60 10.79 -0.36 14.86
CA ALA A 60 11.73 0.31 15.76
C ALA A 60 12.79 -0.64 16.35
N ARG A 61 12.44 -1.90 16.63
CA ARG A 61 13.37 -2.88 17.22
C ARG A 61 14.18 -3.70 16.23
N LEU A 62 13.63 -4.00 15.06
CA LEU A 62 14.20 -4.90 14.05
C LEU A 62 14.89 -4.13 12.92
N LEU A 63 14.41 -2.93 12.59
CA LEU A 63 15.04 -2.09 11.57
C LEU A 63 16.11 -1.20 12.23
N LYS A 64 17.38 -1.55 12.00
CA LYS A 64 18.53 -0.74 12.39
C LYS A 64 18.47 0.63 11.69
N ALA A 65 18.93 1.69 12.37
CA ALA A 65 18.89 3.06 11.90
C ALA A 65 19.37 3.19 10.44
N HIS A 66 18.61 3.92 9.61
CA HIS A 66 18.97 4.23 8.23
C HIS A 66 20.30 5.01 8.22
N GLY A 67 21.40 4.33 7.92
CA GLY A 67 22.75 4.92 7.87
C GLY A 67 23.87 4.07 8.49
N ALA A 68 23.57 2.96 9.17
CA ALA A 68 24.63 2.09 9.70
C ALA A 68 25.34 1.32 8.57
N PRO A 69 26.69 1.21 8.59
CA PRO A 69 27.46 0.50 7.57
C PRO A 69 26.99 -0.96 7.44
N LYS A 70 27.06 -1.52 6.22
CA LYS A 70 26.71 -2.93 5.94
C LYS A 70 27.48 -3.87 6.89
N ASP A 71 26.81 -4.39 7.91
CA ASP A 71 27.42 -5.30 8.88
C ASP A 71 27.70 -6.70 8.31
N GLY A 72 28.58 -7.44 9.00
CA GLY A 72 28.99 -8.82 8.71
C GLY A 72 27.90 -9.80 8.23
N PRO A 73 26.72 -9.90 8.87
CA PRO A 73 25.65 -10.80 8.40
C PRO A 73 25.01 -10.37 7.07
N SER A 74 24.91 -9.07 6.79
CA SER A 74 24.43 -8.57 5.49
C SER A 74 25.46 -8.84 4.39
N ARG A 75 26.77 -8.73 4.71
CA ARG A 75 27.85 -9.18 3.81
C ARG A 75 27.87 -10.70 3.63
N LEU A 76 27.56 -11.48 4.66
CA LEU A 76 27.47 -12.95 4.58
C LEU A 76 26.30 -13.41 3.71
N ILE A 77 25.13 -12.77 3.87
CA ILE A 77 23.94 -12.99 3.01
C ILE A 77 24.21 -12.53 1.58
N ASP A 78 24.84 -11.36 1.36
CA ASP A 78 25.25 -10.91 0.02
C ASP A 78 26.27 -11.88 -0.62
N ARG A 79 27.10 -12.56 0.18
CA ARG A 79 28.10 -13.52 -0.34
C ARG A 79 27.49 -14.89 -0.65
N LEU A 80 26.52 -15.35 0.15
CA LEU A 80 25.83 -16.65 -0.02
C LEU A 80 24.68 -16.56 -1.03
N PHE A 81 23.87 -15.50 -0.96
CA PHE A 81 22.66 -15.32 -1.76
C PHE A 81 22.73 -14.16 -2.76
N GLY A 82 23.79 -13.35 -2.75
CA GLY A 82 23.87 -12.19 -3.65
C GLY A 82 23.87 -12.56 -5.13
N TRP A 83 24.32 -13.77 -5.50
CA TRP A 83 24.19 -14.27 -6.87
C TRP A 83 22.72 -14.45 -7.31
N VAL A 84 21.79 -14.73 -6.38
CA VAL A 84 20.34 -14.82 -6.62
C VAL A 84 19.65 -13.47 -6.47
N PHE A 85 20.04 -12.67 -5.48
CA PHE A 85 19.46 -11.33 -5.27
C PHE A 85 19.84 -10.32 -6.37
N ARG A 86 21.01 -10.45 -7.00
CA ARG A 86 21.46 -9.58 -8.10
C ARG A 86 20.53 -9.59 -9.32
N PRO A 87 20.21 -10.74 -9.94
CA PRO A 87 19.26 -10.78 -11.05
C PRO A 87 17.85 -10.37 -10.61
N PHE A 88 17.42 -10.75 -9.41
CA PHE A 88 16.13 -10.31 -8.85
C PHE A 88 16.04 -8.79 -8.71
N ASN A 89 17.04 -8.13 -8.13
CA ASN A 89 17.07 -6.67 -8.00
C ASN A 89 17.10 -5.98 -9.37
N ARG A 90 17.84 -6.53 -10.34
CA ARG A 90 17.88 -5.99 -11.70
C ARG A 90 16.52 -6.13 -12.39
N PHE A 91 15.85 -7.26 -12.22
CA PHE A 91 14.50 -7.49 -12.74
C PHE A 91 13.47 -6.58 -12.07
N PHE A 92 13.47 -6.50 -10.75
CA PHE A 92 12.56 -5.63 -9.99
C PHE A 92 12.71 -4.17 -10.40
N LYS A 93 13.95 -3.68 -10.52
CA LYS A 93 14.23 -2.31 -10.99
C LYS A 93 13.70 -2.09 -12.41
N SER A 94 13.98 -3.02 -13.32
CA SER A 94 13.49 -2.94 -14.71
C SER A 94 11.95 -2.94 -14.79
N SER A 95 11.29 -3.77 -13.96
CA SER A 95 9.83 -3.87 -13.91
C SER A 95 9.19 -2.62 -13.32
N SER A 96 9.75 -2.05 -12.24
CA SER A 96 9.30 -0.78 -11.68
C SER A 96 9.44 0.37 -12.67
N GLU A 97 10.58 0.49 -13.37
CA GLU A 97 10.79 1.52 -14.41
C GLU A 97 9.83 1.34 -15.61
N LYS A 98 9.49 0.10 -15.97
CA LYS A 98 8.51 -0.18 -17.04
C LYS A 98 7.09 0.16 -16.59
N TYR A 99 6.73 -0.18 -15.35
CA TYR A 99 5.43 0.16 -14.77
C TYR A 99 5.25 1.68 -14.67
N GLU A 100 6.24 2.38 -14.13
CA GLU A 100 6.24 3.85 -14.03
C GLU A 100 6.10 4.49 -15.42
N ARG A 101 6.88 4.04 -16.41
CA ARG A 101 6.75 4.53 -17.80
C ARG A 101 5.39 4.19 -18.42
N GLY A 102 4.82 3.04 -18.11
CA GLY A 102 3.49 2.62 -18.56
C GLY A 102 2.39 3.52 -18.00
N VAL A 103 2.40 3.74 -16.68
CA VAL A 103 1.50 4.66 -15.99
C VAL A 103 1.68 6.08 -16.49
N ALA A 104 2.92 6.55 -16.64
CA ALA A 104 3.23 7.88 -17.16
C ALA A 104 2.76 8.08 -18.61
N ARG A 105 2.81 7.05 -19.47
CA ARG A 105 2.23 7.13 -20.82
C ARG A 105 0.71 7.18 -20.80
N ILE A 106 0.05 6.40 -19.94
CA ILE A 106 -1.41 6.38 -19.82
C ILE A 106 -1.92 7.71 -19.24
N LEU A 107 -1.28 8.20 -18.17
CA LEU A 107 -1.60 9.50 -17.58
C LEU A 107 -1.20 10.65 -18.49
N GLY A 108 -0.05 10.60 -19.17
CA GLY A 108 0.40 11.66 -20.09
C GLY A 108 -0.58 11.89 -21.24
N ARG A 109 -1.24 10.83 -21.73
CA ARG A 109 -2.33 10.93 -22.70
C ARG A 109 -3.58 11.60 -22.14
N ARG A 110 -3.93 11.39 -20.86
CA ARG A 110 -5.09 12.04 -20.22
C ARG A 110 -4.78 13.44 -19.69
N GLY A 111 -3.57 13.67 -19.19
CA GLY A 111 -3.07 14.96 -18.72
C GLY A 111 -2.91 15.95 -19.86
N ALA A 112 -2.52 15.50 -21.07
CA ALA A 112 -2.54 16.34 -22.26
C ALA A 112 -3.97 16.77 -22.66
N VAL A 113 -4.97 15.89 -22.47
CA VAL A 113 -6.40 16.20 -22.70
C VAL A 113 -6.94 17.16 -21.63
N TRP A 114 -6.57 16.97 -20.36
CA TRP A 114 -6.98 17.85 -19.25
C TRP A 114 -6.30 19.21 -19.30
N CYS A 115 -5.02 19.26 -19.67
CA CYS A 115 -4.26 20.49 -19.85
C CYS A 115 -4.72 21.28 -21.10
N ARG A 116 -5.10 20.59 -22.20
CA ARG A 116 -5.78 21.25 -23.33
C ARG A 116 -7.15 21.84 -22.95
N ARG A 117 -7.89 21.21 -22.04
CA ARG A 117 -9.19 21.71 -21.55
C ARG A 117 -9.05 22.80 -20.48
N ALA A 118 -7.94 22.84 -19.75
CA ALA A 118 -7.61 23.91 -18.81
C ALA A 118 -7.04 25.15 -19.52
N SER A 119 -6.33 24.97 -20.63
CA SER A 119 -5.81 26.06 -21.48
C SER A 119 -6.89 26.86 -22.22
N SER A 120 -8.13 26.36 -22.31
CA SER A 120 -9.27 27.06 -22.90
C SER A 120 -10.09 27.86 -21.89
N ARG A 121 -9.70 27.91 -20.61
CA ARG A 121 -10.26 28.88 -19.66
C ARG A 121 -9.44 30.17 -19.74
N PRO A 122 -10.06 31.32 -20.07
CA PRO A 122 -9.34 32.60 -20.14
C PRO A 122 -8.80 32.91 -18.74
N ARG A 123 -7.49 33.13 -18.65
CA ARG A 123 -6.86 33.67 -17.42
C ARG A 123 -7.58 34.99 -17.08
N PRO A 124 -8.04 35.20 -15.84
CA PRO A 124 -8.52 36.52 -15.44
C PRO A 124 -7.34 37.49 -15.52
N ARG A 125 -7.50 38.57 -16.28
CA ARG A 125 -6.60 39.72 -16.23
C ARG A 125 -6.73 40.32 -14.84
N CYS A 126 -5.68 40.23 -14.02
CA CYS A 126 -5.52 41.11 -12.89
C CYS A 126 -5.02 42.45 -13.44
N THR A 127 -5.94 43.41 -13.58
CA THR A 127 -5.64 44.83 -13.37
C THR A 127 -5.33 45.09 -11.91
#